data_AF-A0A1C6LY98-F1
#
_entry.id   AF-A0A1C6LY98-F1
#
_cell.length_a   1.000
_cell.length_b   1.000
_cell.length_c   1.000
_cell.angle_alpha   90.00
_cell.angle_beta   90.00
_cell.angle_gamma   90.00
#
_symmetry.space_group_name_H-M   'P 1'
#
loop_
_entity.id
_entity.type
_entity.pdbx_description
1 polymer ?
#
loop_
_entity_poly.entity_id
_entity_poly.type
_entity_poly.pdbx_seq_one_letter_code
_entity_poly.pdbx_strand_id
1 'polypeptide(L)'
;MGGFVEGAPCWADVMLPDVAAGKRFYGELFGWMFGDGPYSRAYREGLAVAALAGKRDGRMPTVWTVYFAAPDIVALTGRVRSSGGQVVSGPLPVRDGTMALAADPEGAVFGLWQGPQGTGFGVQQEPMSFCWTELYSRDKSVVDPFYSAVFRFGVTDLGPDGGDELRVWSPAGTRPGPDSAVGGRILIEDSFPPEMPSHFLVYFRVPDCDLAAATVTRLGGRVHMAPTDTPYGRIAVFSDNQGADFAVLQDYEVEGSAEAAAESDAEATQEFDVLAATDAADASEAANAANAANAANAVRGSGAGGAARRFGTADAVLEVGRPGAVN
;
A
#
# COMPACT_ATOMS: atom_id res chain seq x y z
N MET A 1 2.70 7.88 12.23
CA MET A 1 2.80 6.58 11.53
C MET A 1 3.95 6.66 10.55
N GLY A 2 4.95 5.77 10.68
CA GLY A 2 6.24 5.85 9.97
C GLY A 2 6.23 5.12 8.63
N GLY A 3 7.16 5.48 7.74
CA GLY A 3 7.39 4.76 6.48
C GLY A 3 7.86 3.31 6.70
N PHE A 4 7.87 2.53 5.62
CA PHE A 4 8.34 1.14 5.65
C PHE A 4 9.79 1.04 6.15
N VAL A 5 10.03 0.12 7.08
CA VAL A 5 11.38 -0.20 7.59
C VAL A 5 12.19 -0.92 6.51
N GLU A 6 13.52 -0.81 6.57
CA GLU A 6 14.40 -1.47 5.61
C GLU A 6 14.08 -2.97 5.49
N GLY A 7 13.97 -3.46 4.26
CA GLY A 7 13.67 -4.87 3.97
C GLY A 7 12.21 -5.27 4.11
N ALA A 8 11.31 -4.42 4.59
CA ALA A 8 9.87 -4.71 4.51
C ALA A 8 9.37 -4.58 3.06
N PRO A 9 8.52 -5.49 2.55
CA PRO A 9 7.81 -5.29 1.28
C PRO A 9 6.98 -4.02 1.34
N CYS A 10 7.24 -3.11 0.41
CA CYS A 10 6.61 -1.79 0.38
C CYS A 10 5.84 -1.53 -0.91
N TRP A 11 6.04 -2.37 -1.93
CA TRP A 11 5.27 -2.29 -3.17
C TRP A 11 5.33 -3.61 -3.96
N ALA A 12 4.38 -3.80 -4.88
CA ALA A 12 4.41 -4.87 -5.87
C ALA A 12 3.85 -4.36 -7.21
N ASP A 13 4.51 -4.72 -8.30
CA ASP A 13 4.00 -4.47 -9.64
C ASP A 13 4.22 -5.65 -10.59
N VAL A 14 3.49 -5.65 -11.70
CA VAL A 14 3.61 -6.66 -12.75
C VAL A 14 3.84 -6.01 -14.10
N MET A 15 4.78 -6.56 -14.87
CA MET A 15 5.04 -6.15 -16.24
C MET A 15 4.34 -7.07 -17.23
N LEU A 16 3.38 -6.53 -17.97
CA LEU A 16 2.48 -7.28 -18.84
C LEU A 16 2.69 -6.96 -20.32
N PRO A 17 2.56 -7.95 -21.22
CA PRO A 17 2.45 -7.71 -22.66
C PRO A 17 1.26 -6.83 -23.05
N ASP A 18 0.10 -7.00 -22.39
CA ASP A 18 -1.14 -6.25 -22.60
C ASP A 18 -1.70 -5.77 -21.25
N VAL A 19 -1.44 -4.50 -20.94
CA VAL A 19 -1.92 -3.84 -19.71
C VAL A 19 -3.45 -3.77 -19.68
N ALA A 20 -4.12 -3.57 -20.81
CA ALA A 20 -5.57 -3.47 -20.84
C ALA A 20 -6.23 -4.82 -20.53
N ALA A 21 -5.67 -5.93 -21.03
CA ALA A 21 -6.08 -7.28 -20.62
C ALA A 21 -5.82 -7.53 -19.14
N GLY A 22 -4.67 -7.08 -18.63
CA GLY A 22 -4.33 -7.15 -17.20
C GLY A 22 -5.35 -6.42 -16.33
N LYS A 23 -5.71 -5.18 -16.69
CA LYS A 23 -6.72 -4.39 -15.96
C LYS A 23 -8.07 -5.12 -15.88
N ARG A 24 -8.51 -5.77 -16.96
CA ARG A 24 -9.74 -6.57 -16.94
C ARG A 24 -9.60 -7.78 -16.00
N PHE A 25 -8.49 -8.51 -16.12
CA PHE A 25 -8.25 -9.71 -15.33
C PHE A 25 -8.21 -9.39 -13.82
N TYR A 26 -7.33 -8.49 -13.40
CA TYR A 26 -7.15 -8.16 -11.99
C TYR A 26 -8.28 -7.29 -11.42
N GLY A 27 -8.94 -6.48 -12.26
CA GLY A 27 -10.12 -5.72 -11.86
C GLY A 27 -11.31 -6.63 -11.53
N GLU A 28 -11.50 -7.70 -12.30
CA GLU A 28 -12.57 -8.66 -12.05
C GLU A 28 -12.24 -9.64 -10.92
N LEU A 29 -10.98 -10.04 -10.79
CA LEU A 29 -10.54 -10.95 -9.74
C LEU A 29 -10.53 -10.28 -8.34
N PHE A 30 -10.02 -9.05 -8.25
CA PHE A 30 -9.79 -8.38 -6.97
C PHE A 30 -10.68 -7.15 -6.74
N GLY A 31 -11.52 -6.77 -7.70
CA GLY A 31 -12.32 -5.55 -7.62
C GLY A 31 -11.49 -4.26 -7.76
N TRP A 32 -10.27 -4.35 -8.29
CA TRP A 32 -9.37 -3.20 -8.38
C TRP A 32 -9.81 -2.19 -9.44
N MET A 33 -9.66 -0.92 -9.08
CA MET A 33 -9.74 0.21 -10.00
C MET A 33 -8.33 0.61 -10.44
N PHE A 34 -8.19 1.18 -11.64
CA PHE A 34 -6.87 1.46 -12.21
C PHE A 34 -6.73 2.91 -12.62
N GLY A 35 -5.59 3.51 -12.26
CA GLY A 35 -5.19 4.82 -12.75
C GLY A 35 -4.79 4.80 -14.23
N ASP A 36 -4.71 5.98 -14.81
CA ASP A 36 -4.26 6.16 -16.19
C ASP A 36 -2.73 6.15 -16.31
N GLY A 37 -2.24 5.96 -17.54
CA GLY A 37 -0.82 6.03 -17.88
C GLY A 37 -0.11 4.69 -18.06
N PRO A 38 1.18 4.72 -18.46
CA PRO A 38 1.96 3.54 -18.79
C PRO A 38 2.34 2.69 -17.56
N TYR A 39 2.36 3.32 -16.38
CA TYR A 39 2.48 2.68 -15.08
C TYR A 39 1.18 2.88 -14.32
N SER A 40 0.28 1.92 -14.43
CA SER A 40 -1.08 2.03 -13.94
C SER A 40 -1.17 1.49 -12.53
N ARG A 41 -1.28 2.39 -11.55
CA ARG A 41 -1.56 2.00 -10.16
C ARG A 41 -2.95 1.36 -10.07
N ALA A 42 -3.04 0.30 -9.29
CA ALA A 42 -4.27 -0.36 -8.90
C ALA A 42 -4.72 0.15 -7.52
N TYR A 43 -6.03 0.25 -7.33
CA TYR A 43 -6.65 0.82 -6.13
C TYR A 43 -7.81 -0.06 -5.65
N ARG A 44 -7.89 -0.23 -4.32
CA ARG A 44 -9.07 -0.75 -3.60
C ARG A 44 -9.60 0.40 -2.74
N GLU A 45 -10.85 0.80 -2.94
CA GLU A 45 -11.47 1.89 -2.15
C GLU A 45 -10.62 3.19 -2.13
N GLY A 46 -9.92 3.48 -3.25
CA GLY A 46 -9.04 4.64 -3.37
C GLY A 46 -7.63 4.46 -2.77
N LEU A 47 -7.36 3.35 -2.08
CA LEU A 47 -6.05 3.03 -1.53
C LEU A 47 -5.22 2.21 -2.51
N ALA A 48 -3.95 2.58 -2.70
CA ALA A 48 -3.06 1.94 -3.66
C ALA A 48 -2.68 0.52 -3.21
N VAL A 49 -2.85 -0.49 -4.07
CA VAL A 49 -2.65 -1.92 -3.72
C VAL A 49 -1.62 -2.64 -4.59
N ALA A 50 -1.33 -2.14 -5.79
CA ALA A 50 -0.33 -2.70 -6.72
C ALA A 50 -0.14 -1.74 -7.91
N ALA A 51 0.65 -2.14 -8.91
CA ALA A 51 0.61 -1.53 -10.24
C ALA A 51 0.79 -2.53 -11.38
N LEU A 52 0.27 -2.15 -12.54
CA LEU A 52 0.45 -2.85 -13.82
C LEU A 52 1.23 -1.93 -14.75
N ALA A 53 2.24 -2.46 -15.41
CA ALA A 53 3.04 -1.73 -16.39
C ALA A 53 3.17 -2.51 -17.70
N GLY A 54 3.30 -1.80 -18.81
CA GLY A 54 3.60 -2.43 -20.09
C GLY A 54 5.06 -2.85 -20.16
N LYS A 55 5.34 -4.05 -20.69
CA LYS A 55 6.72 -4.46 -20.99
C LYS A 55 7.37 -3.47 -21.95
N ARG A 56 8.60 -3.05 -21.63
CA ARG A 56 9.42 -2.21 -22.52
C ARG A 56 10.07 -3.02 -23.65
N ASP A 57 10.29 -4.30 -23.39
CA ASP A 57 10.81 -5.28 -24.34
C ASP A 57 10.03 -6.58 -24.16
N GLY A 58 9.51 -7.14 -25.25
CA GLY A 58 8.72 -8.37 -25.23
C GLY A 58 9.47 -9.60 -24.72
N ARG A 59 10.81 -9.55 -24.68
CA ARG A 59 11.67 -10.60 -24.12
C ARG A 59 11.72 -10.60 -22.59
N MET A 60 11.30 -9.50 -21.95
CA MET A 60 11.24 -9.45 -20.49
C MET A 60 10.23 -10.48 -19.97
N PRO A 61 10.49 -11.13 -18.83
CA PRO A 61 9.56 -12.08 -18.24
C PRO A 61 8.24 -11.40 -17.85
N THR A 62 7.11 -12.13 -17.93
CA THR A 62 5.84 -11.68 -17.34
C THR A 62 5.84 -12.14 -15.89
N VAL A 63 6.20 -11.27 -14.94
CA VAL A 63 6.32 -11.64 -13.53
C VAL A 63 5.86 -10.50 -12.63
N TRP A 64 5.27 -10.86 -11.49
CA TRP A 64 5.13 -9.97 -10.36
C TRP A 64 6.50 -9.71 -9.73
N THR A 65 6.81 -8.45 -9.43
CA THR A 65 8.02 -8.03 -8.74
C THR A 65 7.64 -7.40 -7.41
N VAL A 66 8.12 -7.98 -6.31
CA VAL A 66 8.03 -7.37 -4.98
C VAL A 66 9.17 -6.37 -4.80
N TYR A 67 8.89 -5.22 -4.17
CA TYR A 67 9.87 -4.21 -3.83
C TYR A 67 10.04 -4.13 -2.32
N PHE A 68 11.29 -4.17 -1.87
CA PHE A 68 11.65 -3.98 -0.48
C PHE A 68 12.08 -2.53 -0.23
N ALA A 69 11.66 -1.99 0.91
CA ALA A 69 12.04 -0.64 1.30
C ALA A 69 13.56 -0.55 1.54
N ALA A 70 14.14 0.49 0.96
CA ALA A 70 15.58 0.77 0.97
C ALA A 70 15.80 2.23 1.37
N PRO A 71 15.83 2.56 2.68
CA PRO A 71 16.07 3.94 3.13
C PRO A 71 17.37 4.55 2.59
N ASP A 72 18.39 3.70 2.39
CA ASP A 72 19.61 4.01 1.63
C ASP A 72 19.83 2.93 0.55
N ILE A 73 19.32 3.19 -0.65
CA ILE A 73 19.38 2.27 -1.78
C ILE A 73 20.81 2.08 -2.31
N VAL A 74 21.69 3.07 -2.13
CA VAL A 74 23.09 2.97 -2.57
C VAL A 74 23.84 2.02 -1.63
N ALA A 75 23.67 2.17 -0.32
CA ALA A 75 24.26 1.26 0.65
C ALA A 75 23.70 -0.17 0.49
N LEU A 76 22.39 -0.31 0.31
CA LEU A 76 21.73 -1.61 0.18
C LEU A 76 22.15 -2.34 -1.10
N THR A 77 22.22 -1.66 -2.25
CA THR A 77 22.76 -2.25 -3.49
C THR A 77 24.25 -2.59 -3.39
N GLY A 78 25.02 -1.85 -2.57
CA GLY A 78 26.37 -2.23 -2.16
C GLY A 78 26.40 -3.56 -1.41
N ARG A 79 25.51 -3.75 -0.43
CA ARG A 79 25.39 -5.01 0.34
C ARG A 79 24.95 -6.18 -0.52
N VAL A 80 24.07 -5.98 -1.49
CA VAL A 80 23.69 -7.01 -2.48
C VAL A 80 24.94 -7.54 -3.17
N ARG A 81 25.78 -6.66 -3.72
CA ARG A 81 27.02 -7.06 -4.42
C ARG A 81 28.01 -7.76 -3.50
N SER A 82 28.24 -7.23 -2.30
CA SER A 82 29.19 -7.82 -1.36
C SER A 82 28.75 -9.18 -0.81
N SER A 83 27.45 -9.49 -0.88
CA SER A 83 26.88 -10.74 -0.39
C SER A 83 26.68 -11.79 -1.50
N GLY A 84 27.21 -11.55 -2.70
CA GLY A 84 27.15 -12.49 -3.83
C GLY A 84 25.94 -12.35 -4.75
N GLY A 85 25.06 -11.38 -4.52
CA GLY A 85 23.96 -11.06 -5.43
C GLY A 85 24.37 -10.13 -6.55
N GLN A 86 23.46 -9.95 -7.51
CA GLN A 86 23.65 -9.07 -8.66
C GLN A 86 22.74 -7.85 -8.57
N VAL A 87 23.26 -6.68 -8.99
CA VAL A 87 22.42 -5.50 -9.25
C VAL A 87 22.08 -5.49 -10.74
N VAL A 88 20.87 -5.96 -11.07
CA VAL A 88 20.34 -6.09 -12.45
C VAL A 88 20.14 -4.71 -13.07
N SER A 89 19.54 -3.79 -12.32
CA SER A 89 19.45 -2.37 -12.65
C SER A 89 19.87 -1.57 -11.44
N GLY A 90 20.88 -0.71 -11.61
CA GLY A 90 21.33 0.18 -10.55
C GLY A 90 20.26 1.19 -10.11
N PRO A 91 20.48 1.91 -8.99
CA PRO A 91 19.61 2.97 -8.54
C PRO A 91 19.28 3.96 -9.68
N LEU A 92 18.00 4.02 -10.03
CA LEU A 92 17.46 4.86 -11.09
C LEU A 92 16.43 5.82 -10.50
N PRO A 93 16.65 7.15 -10.58
CA PRO A 93 15.65 8.12 -10.19
C PRO A 93 14.39 7.98 -11.05
N VAL A 94 13.23 7.97 -10.41
CA VAL A 94 11.90 8.01 -11.01
C VAL A 94 11.08 9.14 -10.36
N ARG A 95 9.86 9.37 -10.87
CA ARG A 95 9.04 10.53 -10.46
C ARG A 95 8.89 10.69 -8.94
N ASP A 96 8.67 9.59 -8.21
CA ASP A 96 8.39 9.60 -6.78
C ASP A 96 9.44 8.90 -5.92
N GLY A 97 10.66 8.72 -6.42
CA GLY A 97 11.69 8.03 -5.65
C GLY A 97 12.84 7.52 -6.51
N THR A 98 13.55 6.52 -5.98
CA THR A 98 14.62 5.81 -6.66
C THR A 98 14.33 4.33 -6.56
N MET A 99 14.40 3.63 -7.69
CA MET A 99 14.23 2.17 -7.75
C MET A 99 15.52 1.50 -8.19
N ALA A 100 15.73 0.26 -7.77
CA ALA A 100 16.74 -0.63 -8.32
C ALA A 100 16.15 -2.04 -8.45
N LEU A 101 16.72 -2.85 -9.35
CA LEU A 101 16.43 -4.28 -9.43
C LEU A 101 17.69 -5.05 -9.06
N ALA A 102 17.52 -6.04 -8.20
CA ALA A 102 18.57 -6.93 -7.75
C ALA A 102 18.16 -8.39 -7.95
N ALA A 103 19.15 -9.27 -7.96
CA ALA A 103 18.95 -10.72 -7.92
C ALA A 103 19.81 -11.30 -6.80
N ASP A 104 19.27 -12.31 -6.12
CA ASP A 104 20.03 -13.11 -5.15
C ASP A 104 21.04 -14.06 -5.84
N PRO A 105 21.85 -14.82 -5.09
CA PRO A 105 22.81 -15.76 -5.67
C PRO A 105 22.21 -16.88 -6.54
N GLU A 106 20.93 -17.22 -6.37
CA GLU A 106 20.22 -18.19 -7.21
C GLU A 106 19.50 -17.55 -8.41
N GLY A 107 19.49 -16.22 -8.49
CA GLY A 107 18.89 -15.46 -9.58
C GLY A 107 17.46 -14.98 -9.32
N ALA A 108 16.91 -15.14 -8.11
CA ALA A 108 15.59 -14.62 -7.77
C ALA A 108 15.61 -13.08 -7.79
N VAL A 109 14.82 -12.48 -8.68
CA VAL A 109 14.79 -11.03 -8.88
C VAL A 109 13.83 -10.35 -7.91
N PHE A 110 14.26 -9.24 -7.31
CA PHE A 110 13.44 -8.38 -6.47
C PHE A 110 13.77 -6.90 -6.69
N GLY A 111 12.81 -6.04 -6.34
CA GLY A 111 12.95 -4.59 -6.39
C GLY A 111 13.44 -3.99 -5.08
N LEU A 112 14.11 -2.86 -5.17
CA LEU A 112 14.42 -1.98 -4.05
C LEU A 112 13.79 -0.62 -4.29
N TRP A 113 13.20 -0.04 -3.25
CA TRP A 113 12.51 1.25 -3.34
C TRP A 113 12.97 2.23 -2.25
N GLN A 114 13.42 3.40 -2.68
CA GLN A 114 13.69 4.56 -1.82
C GLN A 114 12.79 5.71 -2.25
N GLY A 115 11.79 6.06 -1.45
CA GLY A 115 10.88 7.16 -1.74
C GLY A 115 10.33 7.81 -0.47
N PRO A 116 9.68 8.97 -0.59
CA PRO A 116 8.96 9.57 0.52
C PRO A 116 7.83 8.65 1.01
N GLN A 117 7.35 8.91 2.22
CA GLN A 117 6.22 8.19 2.79
C GLN A 117 4.98 8.31 1.89
N GLY A 118 4.16 7.25 1.86
CA GLY A 118 2.94 7.20 1.04
C GLY A 118 3.16 6.85 -0.43
N THR A 119 4.40 6.54 -0.87
CA THR A 119 4.67 6.16 -2.27
C THR A 119 4.50 4.68 -2.57
N GLY A 120 4.43 3.82 -1.55
CA GLY A 120 4.18 2.38 -1.65
C GLY A 120 2.70 2.01 -1.49
N PHE A 121 2.45 0.86 -0.87
CA PHE A 121 1.09 0.41 -0.58
C PHE A 121 0.34 1.42 0.31
N GLY A 122 -0.89 1.73 -0.08
CA GLY A 122 -1.86 2.46 0.74
C GLY A 122 -2.63 1.53 1.68
N VAL A 123 -2.69 0.23 1.37
CA VAL A 123 -3.24 -0.82 2.23
C VAL A 123 -2.53 -2.17 1.94
N GLN A 124 -2.33 -2.96 2.99
CA GLN A 124 -1.80 -4.32 2.98
C GLN A 124 -2.54 -5.14 4.04
N GLN A 125 -2.44 -6.48 3.99
CA GLN A 125 -3.05 -7.43 4.93
C GLN A 125 -4.60 -7.44 4.97
N GLU A 126 -5.24 -6.54 4.22
CA GLU A 126 -6.69 -6.50 4.03
C GLU A 126 -7.11 -7.36 2.82
N PRO A 127 -8.36 -7.83 2.77
CA PRO A 127 -8.89 -8.53 1.61
C PRO A 127 -8.67 -7.77 0.30
N MET A 128 -8.26 -8.49 -0.75
CA MET A 128 -7.90 -7.97 -2.07
C MET A 128 -6.66 -7.06 -2.09
N SER A 129 -5.75 -7.21 -1.14
CA SER A 129 -4.47 -6.47 -1.09
C SER A 129 -3.28 -7.39 -0.87
N PHE A 130 -2.07 -6.87 -1.04
CA PHE A 130 -0.83 -7.61 -0.74
C PHE A 130 -0.83 -8.06 0.73
N CYS A 131 -0.51 -9.33 0.98
CA CYS A 131 -0.37 -9.86 2.35
C CYS A 131 0.94 -10.61 2.61
N TRP A 132 1.59 -11.16 1.59
CA TRP A 132 2.81 -11.93 1.82
C TRP A 132 3.69 -11.99 0.58
N THR A 133 4.97 -12.23 0.81
CA THR A 133 5.89 -12.62 -0.26
C THR A 133 6.79 -13.75 0.22
N GLU A 134 7.05 -14.68 -0.69
CA GLU A 134 7.80 -15.88 -0.38
C GLU A 134 8.84 -16.15 -1.46
N LEU A 135 10.08 -16.34 -1.04
CA LEU A 135 11.15 -16.81 -1.90
C LEU A 135 11.09 -18.33 -2.00
N TYR A 136 10.91 -18.83 -3.21
CA TYR A 136 11.12 -20.23 -3.55
C TYR A 136 12.59 -20.40 -3.92
N SER A 137 13.33 -21.20 -3.17
CA SER A 137 14.78 -21.40 -3.32
C SER A 137 15.16 -22.88 -3.26
N ARG A 138 16.21 -23.32 -3.95
CA ARG A 138 16.71 -24.71 -3.87
C ARG A 138 17.83 -24.86 -2.86
N ASP A 139 18.72 -23.87 -2.77
CA ASP A 139 19.91 -23.91 -1.95
C ASP A 139 19.86 -22.84 -0.85
N LYS A 140 19.32 -23.25 0.30
CA LYS A 140 19.31 -22.41 1.51
C LYS A 140 20.70 -21.99 1.97
N SER A 141 21.75 -22.75 1.65
CA SER A 141 23.12 -22.44 2.08
C SER A 141 23.67 -21.17 1.43
N VAL A 142 23.10 -20.75 0.28
CA VAL A 142 23.47 -19.51 -0.40
C VAL A 142 22.48 -18.37 -0.16
N VAL A 143 21.16 -18.65 -0.13
CA VAL A 143 20.16 -17.57 0.02
C VAL A 143 20.00 -17.09 1.46
N ASP A 144 20.01 -17.99 2.44
CA ASP A 144 19.81 -17.60 3.85
C ASP A 144 20.87 -16.59 4.34
N PRO A 145 22.20 -16.83 4.16
CA PRO A 145 23.19 -15.83 4.54
C PRO A 145 23.08 -14.54 3.71
N PHE A 146 22.66 -14.62 2.45
CA PHE A 146 22.46 -13.44 1.60
C PHE A 146 21.39 -12.50 2.17
N TYR A 147 20.18 -13.00 2.45
CA TYR A 147 19.08 -12.16 2.97
C TYR A 147 19.38 -11.63 4.38
N SER A 148 20.01 -12.44 5.24
CA SER A 148 20.50 -11.98 6.55
C SER A 148 21.55 -10.87 6.42
N ALA A 149 22.47 -10.94 5.45
CA ALA A 149 23.50 -9.91 5.27
C ALA A 149 22.94 -8.62 4.63
N VAL A 150 22.07 -8.73 3.63
CA VAL A 150 21.54 -7.60 2.87
C VAL A 150 20.55 -6.78 3.70
N PHE A 151 19.55 -7.44 4.30
CA PHE A 151 18.46 -6.76 5.02
C PHE A 151 18.58 -6.85 6.54
N ARG A 152 19.56 -7.60 7.07
CA ARG A 152 19.76 -7.79 8.52
C ARG A 152 18.53 -8.38 9.19
N PHE A 153 17.79 -9.23 8.47
CA PHE A 153 16.61 -9.89 8.99
C PHE A 153 16.95 -10.74 10.22
N GLY A 154 16.08 -10.67 11.21
CA GLY A 154 15.91 -11.75 12.17
C GLY A 154 15.20 -12.92 11.49
N VAL A 155 15.55 -14.15 11.86
CA VAL A 155 15.00 -15.36 11.21
C VAL A 155 14.38 -16.29 12.23
N THR A 156 13.31 -16.97 11.82
CA THR A 156 12.67 -18.04 12.58
C THR A 156 12.35 -19.18 11.61
N ASP A 157 12.78 -20.39 11.94
CA ASP A 157 12.43 -21.59 11.18
C ASP A 157 11.07 -22.13 11.62
N LEU A 158 10.26 -22.51 10.65
CA LEU A 158 8.92 -23.07 10.79
C LEU A 158 8.86 -24.36 9.96
N GLY A 159 8.27 -25.40 10.53
CA GLY A 159 8.09 -26.67 9.86
C GLY A 159 7.67 -27.77 10.83
N PRO A 160 7.17 -28.92 10.32
CA PRO A 160 6.90 -30.08 11.15
C PRO A 160 8.14 -30.44 11.98
N ASP A 161 7.94 -30.74 13.26
CA ASP A 161 9.00 -31.16 14.20
C ASP A 161 10.21 -30.22 14.30
N GLY A 162 10.03 -28.93 13.99
CA GLY A 162 11.11 -27.94 14.00
C GLY A 162 11.99 -27.97 12.75
N GLY A 163 11.44 -28.46 11.63
CA GLY A 163 12.06 -28.37 10.31
C GLY A 163 12.30 -26.92 9.85
N ASP A 164 13.21 -26.76 8.89
CA ASP A 164 13.61 -25.46 8.33
C ASP A 164 13.18 -25.28 6.86
N GLU A 165 12.16 -26.04 6.46
CA GLU A 165 11.51 -25.98 5.14
C GLU A 165 10.96 -24.60 4.86
N LEU A 166 10.32 -23.97 5.85
CA LEU A 166 9.90 -22.58 5.84
C LEU A 166 10.77 -21.78 6.81
N ARG A 167 11.35 -20.68 6.34
CA ARG A 167 12.01 -19.69 7.18
C ARG A 167 11.34 -18.35 7.00
N VAL A 168 10.92 -17.73 8.09
CA VAL A 168 10.32 -16.40 8.06
C VAL A 168 11.33 -15.32 8.44
N TRP A 169 11.16 -14.14 7.89
CA TRP A 169 12.06 -13.00 8.03
C TRP A 169 11.37 -11.84 8.74
N SER A 170 11.96 -11.38 9.84
CA SER A 170 11.50 -10.23 10.60
C SER A 170 12.48 -9.05 10.41
N PRO A 171 12.00 -7.81 10.25
CA PRO A 171 12.87 -6.64 10.06
C PRO A 171 13.89 -6.46 11.18
N ALA A 172 15.06 -5.91 10.84
CA ALA A 172 16.11 -5.64 11.80
C ALA A 172 15.60 -4.79 12.98
N GLY A 173 15.94 -5.21 14.21
CA GLY A 173 15.52 -4.52 15.43
C GLY A 173 14.13 -4.92 15.97
N THR A 174 13.42 -5.83 15.30
CA THR A 174 12.21 -6.47 15.83
C THR A 174 12.53 -7.83 16.48
N ARG A 175 11.65 -8.33 17.35
CA ARG A 175 11.76 -9.69 17.88
C ARG A 175 11.43 -10.67 16.74
N PRO A 176 12.33 -11.59 16.35
CA PRO A 176 12.04 -12.56 15.29
C PRO A 176 10.89 -13.49 15.68
N GLY A 177 10.00 -13.76 14.74
CA GLY A 177 8.84 -14.62 14.95
C GLY A 177 7.74 -14.39 13.91
N PRO A 178 6.71 -15.25 13.88
CA PRO A 178 5.59 -15.14 12.93
C PRO A 178 4.91 -13.77 12.98
N ASP A 179 4.69 -13.21 14.17
CA ASP A 179 3.97 -11.95 14.38
C ASP A 179 4.70 -10.72 13.80
N SER A 180 6.01 -10.79 13.64
CA SER A 180 6.84 -9.69 13.11
C SER A 180 7.37 -9.97 11.71
N ALA A 181 7.03 -11.13 11.15
CA ALA A 181 7.55 -11.54 9.86
C ALA A 181 6.93 -10.72 8.73
N VAL A 182 7.75 -10.42 7.72
CA VAL A 182 7.37 -9.61 6.55
C VAL A 182 7.50 -10.38 5.24
N GLY A 183 7.91 -11.64 5.31
CA GLY A 183 8.11 -12.54 4.19
C GLY A 183 8.87 -13.78 4.65
N GLY A 184 9.18 -14.67 3.73
CA GLY A 184 9.94 -15.86 4.05
C GLY A 184 10.55 -16.56 2.85
N ARG A 185 11.19 -17.70 3.11
CA ARG A 185 11.77 -18.60 2.14
C ARG A 185 11.23 -20.00 2.35
N ILE A 186 10.79 -20.63 1.27
CA ILE A 186 10.44 -22.04 1.20
C ILE A 186 11.40 -22.78 0.29
N LEU A 187 11.71 -24.04 0.64
CA LEU A 187 12.57 -24.88 -0.18
C LEU A 187 11.77 -25.50 -1.33
N ILE A 188 12.33 -25.38 -2.54
CA ILE A 188 11.85 -26.09 -3.72
C ILE A 188 12.36 -27.53 -3.63
N GLU A 189 11.52 -28.41 -3.12
CA GLU A 189 11.80 -29.84 -2.98
C GLU A 189 11.56 -30.62 -4.28
N ASP A 190 11.80 -31.93 -4.25
CA ASP A 190 11.67 -32.84 -5.40
C ASP A 190 10.24 -32.92 -5.98
N SER A 191 9.24 -32.43 -5.24
CA SER A 191 7.84 -32.33 -5.69
C SER A 191 7.63 -31.24 -6.76
N PHE A 192 8.56 -30.30 -6.89
CA PHE A 192 8.52 -29.23 -7.89
C PHE A 192 9.30 -29.60 -9.15
N PRO A 193 8.90 -29.09 -10.34
CA PRO A 193 9.65 -29.30 -11.58
C PRO A 193 11.13 -28.90 -11.42
N PRO A 194 12.10 -29.72 -11.83
CA PRO A 194 13.53 -29.40 -11.71
C PRO A 194 13.94 -28.09 -12.40
N GLU A 195 13.23 -27.69 -13.45
CA GLU A 195 13.43 -26.47 -14.21
C GLU A 195 12.88 -25.20 -13.53
N MET A 196 12.11 -25.33 -12.44
CA MET A 196 11.58 -24.16 -11.72
C MET A 196 12.75 -23.35 -11.16
N PRO A 197 12.89 -22.08 -11.57
CA PRO A 197 13.95 -21.20 -11.08
C PRO A 197 13.63 -20.70 -9.67
N SER A 198 14.67 -20.23 -8.97
CA SER A 198 14.49 -19.47 -7.73
C SER A 198 13.75 -18.16 -8.04
N HIS A 199 12.70 -17.84 -7.29
CA HIS A 199 11.85 -16.67 -7.55
C HIS A 199 11.05 -16.23 -6.32
N PHE A 200 10.62 -14.97 -6.33
CA PHE A 200 9.62 -14.48 -5.40
C PHE A 200 8.20 -14.74 -5.92
N LEU A 201 7.35 -15.25 -5.04
CA LEU A 201 5.91 -15.30 -5.24
C LEU A 201 5.25 -14.20 -4.38
N VAL A 202 4.27 -13.51 -4.97
CA VAL A 202 3.47 -12.48 -4.29
C VAL A 202 2.10 -13.05 -3.96
N TYR A 203 1.67 -12.87 -2.72
CA TYR A 203 0.37 -13.30 -2.23
C TYR A 203 -0.56 -12.09 -2.05
N PHE A 204 -1.76 -12.24 -2.59
CA PHE A 204 -2.87 -11.32 -2.35
C PHE A 204 -3.90 -11.99 -1.45
N ARG A 205 -4.35 -11.28 -0.42
CA ARG A 205 -5.39 -11.81 0.46
C ARG A 205 -6.72 -11.86 -0.28
N VAL A 206 -7.49 -12.93 -0.12
CA VAL A 206 -8.83 -13.07 -0.68
C VAL A 206 -9.77 -13.62 0.38
N PRO A 207 -11.07 -13.27 0.34
CA PRO A 207 -12.05 -13.85 1.25
C PRO A 207 -12.35 -15.32 0.93
N ASP A 208 -12.15 -15.75 -0.33
CA ASP A 208 -12.50 -17.10 -0.80
C ASP A 208 -11.52 -17.54 -1.91
N CYS A 209 -10.68 -18.53 -1.61
CA CYS A 209 -9.73 -19.10 -2.57
C CYS A 209 -10.42 -19.90 -3.69
N ASP A 210 -11.53 -20.57 -3.40
CA ASP A 210 -12.27 -21.38 -4.36
C ASP A 210 -12.99 -20.50 -5.40
N LEU A 211 -13.60 -19.39 -4.95
CA LEU A 211 -14.14 -18.37 -5.84
C LEU A 211 -13.05 -17.70 -6.68
N ALA A 212 -11.89 -17.42 -6.09
CA ALA A 212 -10.74 -16.87 -6.82
C ALA A 212 -10.28 -17.84 -7.91
N ALA A 213 -10.14 -19.13 -7.61
CA ALA A 213 -9.74 -20.15 -8.59
C ALA A 213 -10.75 -20.30 -9.74
N ALA A 214 -12.05 -20.27 -9.44
CA ALA A 214 -13.10 -20.28 -10.45
C ALA A 214 -13.03 -19.04 -11.36
N THR A 215 -12.79 -17.86 -10.77
CA THR A 215 -12.65 -16.59 -11.48
C THR A 215 -11.42 -16.58 -12.39
N VAL A 216 -10.25 -16.99 -11.87
CA VAL A 216 -9.01 -17.13 -12.65
C VAL A 216 -9.22 -18.03 -13.86
N THR A 217 -9.84 -19.21 -13.67
CA THR A 217 -10.12 -20.16 -14.76
C THR A 217 -11.01 -19.53 -15.82
N ARG A 218 -12.10 -18.87 -15.40
CA ARG A 218 -13.04 -18.20 -16.30
C ARG A 218 -12.41 -17.06 -17.10
N LEU A 219 -11.42 -16.37 -16.52
CA LEU A 219 -10.69 -15.27 -17.16
C LEU A 219 -9.53 -15.73 -18.04
N GLY A 220 -9.34 -17.05 -18.21
CA GLY A 220 -8.28 -17.63 -19.03
C GLY A 220 -6.91 -17.70 -18.35
N GLY A 221 -6.86 -17.53 -17.03
CA GLY A 221 -5.69 -17.86 -16.22
C GLY A 221 -5.53 -19.37 -16.04
N ARG A 222 -4.46 -19.77 -15.36
CA ARG A 222 -4.16 -21.18 -15.05
C ARG A 222 -4.07 -21.39 -13.56
N VAL A 223 -4.54 -22.55 -13.09
CA VAL A 223 -4.40 -22.99 -11.70
C VAL A 223 -3.22 -23.97 -11.62
N HIS A 224 -2.16 -23.58 -10.92
CA HIS A 224 -0.99 -24.43 -10.68
C HIS A 224 -1.14 -25.24 -9.40
N MET A 225 -1.68 -24.59 -8.36
CA MET A 225 -2.05 -25.22 -7.09
C MET A 225 -3.51 -24.88 -6.80
N ALA A 226 -4.35 -25.90 -6.72
CA ALA A 226 -5.75 -25.74 -6.34
C ALA A 226 -5.85 -25.26 -4.87
N PRO A 227 -6.96 -24.58 -4.50
CA PRO A 227 -7.22 -24.20 -3.12
C PRO A 227 -6.97 -25.35 -2.13
N THR A 228 -5.98 -25.16 -1.27
CA THR A 228 -5.48 -26.18 -0.33
C THR A 228 -5.30 -25.57 1.05
N ASP A 229 -5.69 -26.31 2.08
CA ASP A 229 -5.55 -25.91 3.47
C ASP A 229 -4.11 -26.08 3.96
N THR A 230 -3.62 -25.09 4.70
CA THR A 230 -2.29 -25.07 5.32
C THR A 230 -2.42 -24.59 6.76
N PRO A 231 -1.42 -24.75 7.64
CA PRO A 231 -1.48 -24.18 8.99
C PRO A 231 -1.65 -22.65 9.04
N TYR A 232 -1.39 -21.94 7.94
CA TYR A 232 -1.39 -20.47 7.87
C TYR A 232 -2.58 -19.88 7.10
N GLY A 233 -3.54 -20.72 6.71
CA GLY A 233 -4.69 -20.35 5.89
C GLY A 233 -4.84 -21.27 4.68
N ARG A 234 -5.88 -21.02 3.90
CA ARG A 234 -6.10 -21.68 2.63
C ARG A 234 -5.38 -20.89 1.53
N ILE A 235 -4.61 -21.58 0.68
CA ILE A 235 -3.84 -20.95 -0.39
C ILE A 235 -4.14 -21.56 -1.76
N ALA A 236 -3.90 -20.78 -2.81
CA ALA A 236 -3.87 -21.27 -4.18
C ALA A 236 -2.84 -20.48 -5.01
N VAL A 237 -2.28 -21.11 -6.05
CA VAL A 237 -1.26 -20.52 -6.92
C VAL A 237 -1.73 -20.54 -8.37
N PHE A 238 -1.59 -19.40 -9.05
CA PHE A 238 -2.16 -19.15 -10.37
C PHE A 238 -1.15 -18.51 -11.31
N SER A 239 -1.36 -18.67 -12.63
CA SER A 239 -0.93 -17.67 -13.61
C SER A 239 -2.13 -16.83 -14.04
N ASP A 240 -1.90 -15.54 -14.30
CA ASP A 240 -2.86 -14.75 -15.09
C ASP A 240 -2.92 -15.22 -16.56
N ASN A 241 -3.81 -14.59 -17.33
CA ASN A 241 -4.00 -14.90 -18.75
C ASN A 241 -2.83 -14.48 -19.67
N GLN A 242 -1.74 -13.97 -19.10
CA GLN A 242 -0.51 -13.54 -19.78
C GLN A 242 0.74 -14.23 -19.23
N GLY A 243 0.57 -15.11 -18.23
CA GLY A 243 1.63 -15.92 -17.63
C GLY A 243 2.32 -15.31 -16.41
N ALA A 244 1.78 -14.26 -15.79
CA ALA A 244 2.31 -13.78 -14.51
C ALA A 244 1.82 -14.67 -13.37
N ASP A 245 2.76 -15.28 -12.63
CA ASP A 245 2.41 -16.12 -11.49
C ASP A 245 2.18 -15.29 -10.22
N PHE A 246 1.16 -15.65 -9.45
CA PHE A 246 0.82 -15.06 -8.15
C PHE A 246 0.07 -16.08 -7.29
N ALA A 247 0.03 -15.84 -5.99
CA ALA A 247 -0.74 -16.64 -5.06
C ALA A 247 -1.86 -15.83 -4.41
N VAL A 248 -2.84 -16.55 -3.88
CA VAL A 248 -3.86 -15.98 -3.00
C VAL A 248 -3.85 -16.70 -1.67
N LEU A 249 -4.19 -15.97 -0.61
CA LEU A 249 -4.31 -16.48 0.75
C LEU A 249 -5.65 -16.06 1.33
N GLN A 250 -6.41 -17.03 1.80
CA GLN A 250 -7.61 -16.85 2.62
C GLN A 250 -7.24 -17.24 4.05
N ASP A 251 -7.45 -16.33 5.00
CA ASP A 251 -7.29 -16.67 6.40
C ASP A 251 -8.37 -17.67 6.82
N TYR A 252 -8.05 -18.50 7.82
CA TYR A 252 -9.14 -19.13 8.55
C TYR A 252 -9.89 -18.04 9.30
N GLU A 253 -11.20 -17.96 9.12
CA GLU A 253 -12.04 -17.21 10.04
C GLU A 253 -11.73 -17.74 11.45
N VAL A 254 -11.07 -16.91 12.25
CA VAL A 254 -11.04 -17.16 13.69
C VAL A 254 -12.47 -16.83 14.13
N GLU A 255 -13.27 -17.84 14.51
CA GLU A 255 -14.55 -17.62 15.17
C GLU A 255 -14.30 -16.62 16.33
N GLY A 256 -14.75 -15.37 16.16
CA GLY A 256 -14.50 -14.25 17.07
C GLY A 256 -13.88 -12.99 16.42
N SER A 257 -13.29 -13.05 15.22
CA SER A 257 -12.72 -11.86 14.56
C SER A 257 -13.79 -10.90 14.04
N ALA A 258 -14.93 -11.43 13.58
CA ALA A 258 -16.08 -10.62 13.17
C ALA A 258 -16.73 -9.89 14.35
N GLU A 259 -16.71 -10.50 15.54
CA GLU A 259 -17.22 -9.88 16.78
C GLU A 259 -16.26 -8.79 17.28
N ALA A 260 -14.95 -9.04 17.25
CA ALA A 260 -13.93 -8.06 17.62
C ALA A 260 -13.87 -6.86 16.65
N ALA A 261 -14.04 -7.08 15.35
CA ALA A 261 -14.09 -6.00 14.36
C ALA A 261 -15.40 -5.18 14.47
N ALA A 262 -16.52 -5.83 14.77
CA ALA A 262 -17.78 -5.13 15.04
C ALA A 262 -17.73 -4.30 16.34
N GLU A 263 -17.05 -4.80 17.37
CA GLU A 263 -16.82 -4.04 18.61
C GLU A 263 -15.87 -2.86 18.38
N SER A 264 -14.79 -3.01 17.59
CA SER A 264 -13.88 -1.90 17.29
C SER A 264 -14.53 -0.81 16.43
N ASP A 265 -15.37 -1.19 15.46
CA ASP A 265 -16.11 -0.23 14.63
C ASP A 265 -17.19 0.50 15.45
N ALA A 266 -17.81 -0.19 16.42
CA ALA A 266 -18.76 0.41 17.34
C ALA A 266 -18.09 1.40 18.31
N GLU A 267 -16.91 1.07 18.84
CA GLU A 267 -16.11 1.97 19.68
C GLU A 267 -15.60 3.18 18.90
N ALA A 268 -15.10 3.00 17.67
CA ALA A 268 -14.64 4.09 16.82
C ALA A 268 -15.78 5.04 16.43
N THR A 269 -16.99 4.50 16.19
CA THR A 269 -18.19 5.30 15.91
C THR A 269 -18.63 6.09 17.16
N GLN A 270 -18.54 5.50 18.35
CA GLN A 270 -18.83 6.22 19.60
C GLN A 270 -17.81 7.34 19.89
N GLU A 271 -16.51 7.13 19.67
CA GLU A 271 -15.51 8.18 19.85
C GLU A 271 -15.73 9.35 18.88
N PHE A 272 -16.11 9.07 17.63
CA PHE A 272 -16.42 10.11 16.64
C PHE A 272 -17.69 10.91 17.00
N ASP A 273 -18.73 10.25 17.49
CA ASP A 273 -19.96 10.91 17.94
C ASP A 273 -19.73 11.76 19.20
N VAL A 274 -18.89 11.30 20.14
CA VAL A 274 -18.51 12.07 21.34
C VAL A 274 -17.70 13.31 20.97
N LEU A 275 -16.74 13.20 20.05
CA LEU A 275 -15.96 14.33 19.54
C LEU A 275 -16.83 15.34 18.79
N ALA A 276 -17.75 14.88 17.95
CA ALA A 276 -18.69 15.76 17.25
C ALA A 276 -19.66 16.47 18.21
N ALA A 277 -20.07 15.80 19.29
CA ALA A 277 -20.92 16.39 20.32
C ALA A 277 -20.18 17.44 21.17
N THR A 278 -18.87 17.25 21.42
CA THR A 278 -18.05 18.23 22.16
C THR A 278 -17.78 19.47 21.31
N ASP A 279 -17.46 19.32 20.03
CA ASP A 279 -17.30 20.45 19.10
C ASP A 279 -18.59 21.28 18.95
N ALA A 280 -19.76 20.61 18.94
CA ALA A 280 -21.05 21.29 18.89
C ALA A 280 -21.38 22.07 20.18
N ALA A 281 -20.98 21.55 21.34
CA ALA A 281 -21.17 22.22 22.63
C ALA A 281 -20.27 23.47 22.75
N ASP A 282 -19.00 23.36 22.36
CA ASP A 282 -18.03 24.47 22.36
C ASP A 282 -18.45 25.58 21.39
N ALA A 283 -18.98 25.22 20.22
CA ALA A 283 -19.52 26.19 19.26
C ALA A 283 -20.77 26.93 19.81
N SER A 284 -21.62 26.23 20.57
CA SER A 284 -22.80 26.84 21.21
C SER A 284 -22.42 27.76 22.37
N GLU A 285 -21.39 27.43 23.14
CA GLU A 285 -20.90 28.28 24.23
C GLU A 285 -20.23 29.55 23.69
N ALA A 286 -19.44 29.43 22.62
CA ALA A 286 -18.83 30.56 21.93
C ALA A 286 -19.89 31.51 21.31
N ALA A 287 -20.97 30.98 20.74
CA ALA A 287 -22.07 31.77 20.19
C ALA A 287 -22.87 32.51 21.28
N ASN A 288 -23.09 31.88 22.44
CA ASN A 288 -23.76 32.51 23.58
C ASN A 288 -22.89 33.62 24.22
N ALA A 289 -21.58 33.41 24.31
CA ALA A 289 -20.64 34.43 24.79
C ALA A 289 -20.61 35.66 23.86
N ALA A 290 -20.63 35.45 22.54
CA ALA A 290 -20.68 36.53 21.55
C ALA A 290 -21.99 37.34 21.62
N ASN A 291 -23.12 36.68 21.84
CA ASN A 291 -24.42 37.34 22.01
C ASN A 291 -24.51 38.14 23.33
N ALA A 292 -23.92 37.64 24.43
CA ALA A 292 -23.85 38.36 25.69
C ALA A 292 -22.97 39.63 25.59
N ALA A 293 -21.87 39.57 24.83
CA ALA A 293 -21.01 40.73 24.57
C ALA A 293 -21.70 41.81 23.71
N ASN A 294 -22.49 41.41 22.71
CA ASN A 294 -23.25 42.35 21.87
C ASN A 294 -24.41 43.01 22.64
N ALA A 295 -25.08 42.29 23.54
CA ALA A 295 -26.12 42.85 24.41
C ALA A 295 -25.54 43.88 25.42
N ALA A 296 -24.33 43.67 25.92
CA ALA A 296 -23.65 44.60 26.82
C ALA A 296 -23.21 45.91 26.14
N ASN A 297 -22.87 45.87 24.84
CA ASN A 297 -22.49 47.06 24.07
C ASN A 297 -23.69 47.91 23.61
N ALA A 298 -24.86 47.30 23.41
CA ALA A 298 -26.08 48.03 23.03
C ALA A 298 -26.65 48.92 24.17
N VAL A 299 -26.36 48.60 25.43
CA VAL A 299 -26.86 49.34 26.61
C VAL A 299 -25.97 50.53 27.00
N ARG A 300 -24.75 50.64 26.45
CA ARG A 300 -23.81 51.74 26.75
C ARG A 300 -23.75 52.86 25.70
N GLY A 301 -24.57 52.80 24.65
CA GLY A 301 -24.53 53.74 23.51
C GLY A 301 -25.56 54.88 23.50
N SER A 302 -26.54 54.92 24.41
CA SER A 302 -27.62 55.91 24.38
C SER A 302 -27.63 56.82 25.61
N GLY A 303 -26.86 57.91 25.58
CA GLY A 303 -26.98 58.97 26.57
C GLY A 303 -25.84 59.99 26.58
N ALA A 304 -25.93 61.04 25.75
CA ALA A 304 -25.57 62.43 26.09
C ALA A 304 -25.66 63.32 24.85
N GLY A 305 -26.67 64.19 24.81
CA GLY A 305 -26.73 65.32 23.87
C GLY A 305 -25.72 66.39 24.25
N GLY A 306 -24.84 66.74 23.30
CA GLY A 306 -23.92 67.86 23.37
C GLY A 306 -24.50 69.09 22.67
N ALA A 307 -24.47 70.23 23.36
CA ALA A 307 -24.76 71.54 22.78
C ALA A 307 -23.51 72.14 22.11
N ALA A 308 -23.72 72.65 20.89
CA ALA A 308 -23.07 73.78 20.23
C ALA A 308 -21.52 73.87 20.14
N ARG A 309 -20.99 73.85 18.92
CA ARG A 309 -20.62 75.08 18.16
C ARG A 309 -20.20 74.75 16.70
N ARG A 310 -20.44 75.75 15.86
CA ARG A 310 -20.41 75.83 14.38
C ARG A 310 -19.01 75.79 13.77
N PHE A 311 -18.92 75.35 12.51
CA PHE A 311 -18.40 76.03 11.29
C PHE A 311 -18.22 74.91 10.23
N GLY A 312 -18.60 74.98 8.96
CA GLY A 312 -19.19 75.99 8.09
C GLY A 312 -19.65 75.30 6.79
N THR A 313 -20.60 75.95 6.13
CA THR A 313 -21.23 75.71 4.82
C THR A 313 -20.20 75.51 3.68
N ALA A 314 -20.46 74.83 2.56
CA ALA A 314 -21.67 74.86 1.74
C ALA A 314 -21.76 73.68 0.74
N ASP A 315 -23.02 73.27 0.47
CA ASP A 315 -23.71 72.91 -0.79
C ASP A 315 -22.90 72.29 -1.95
N ALA A 316 -23.14 71.05 -2.40
CA ALA A 316 -24.36 70.43 -2.97
C ALA A 316 -24.84 71.12 -4.26
N VAL A 317 -24.68 70.46 -5.42
CA VAL A 317 -25.67 70.43 -6.52
C VAL A 317 -25.51 69.14 -7.33
N LEU A 318 -26.64 68.45 -7.52
CA LEU A 318 -26.91 67.34 -8.44
C LEU A 318 -26.92 67.81 -9.90
N GLU A 319 -26.56 66.93 -10.85
CA GLU A 319 -27.27 66.66 -12.12
C GLU A 319 -26.49 65.58 -12.90
N VAL A 320 -27.01 64.36 -13.11
CA VAL A 320 -27.93 63.92 -14.19
C VAL A 320 -27.41 64.20 -15.61
N GLY A 321 -27.24 63.14 -16.40
CA GLY A 321 -27.41 63.16 -17.85
C GLY A 321 -26.17 62.93 -18.71
N ARG A 322 -26.04 61.72 -19.27
CA ARG A 322 -25.30 61.47 -20.53
C ARG A 322 -26.07 62.09 -21.71
N PRO A 323 -25.40 62.59 -22.76
CA PRO A 323 -25.17 61.83 -24.01
C PRO A 323 -23.73 62.06 -24.54
N GLY A 324 -23.11 61.26 -25.40
CA GLY A 324 -23.52 60.83 -26.73
C GLY A 324 -22.76 61.64 -27.81
N ALA A 325 -21.71 61.01 -28.38
CA ALA A 325 -21.04 61.23 -29.68
C ALA A 325 -20.31 62.58 -29.97
N VAL A 326 -19.05 62.52 -30.42
CA VAL A 326 -18.59 62.51 -31.84
C VAL A 326 -17.09 62.87 -31.88
N ASN A 327 -16.24 61.93 -32.31
CA ASN A 327 -15.36 62.02 -33.49
C ASN A 327 -14.56 60.72 -33.63
#